data_AF-A0A8T4LSG2-F1
#
_entry.id   AF-A0A8T4LSG2-F1
#
_cell.length_a   1.000
_cell.length_b   1.000
_cell.length_c   1.000
_cell.angle_alpha   90.00
_cell.angle_beta   90.00
_cell.angle_gamma   90.00
#
_symmetry.space_group_name_H-M   'P 1'
#
loop_
_entity.id
_entity.type
_entity.pdbx_description
1 polymer ?
#
loop_
_entity_poly.entity_id
_entity_poly.type
_entity_poly.pdbx_seq_one_letter_code
_entity_poly.pdbx_strand_id
1 'polypeptide(L)'
;MALEIDFFYQIGYFLLFAVLGGLLSMRFRQPPVIGLLIIGALVGPNMLGIVGSGDLILLFFELGAVFLLFEIGVEFSMSKLISSGFKAASVTVLKIAVLFAFGYQIGVLLSLGFLPSTYLGFIFAISSTAILTKLAEQKGTSNRKESSFLLTMLIIEDIFAVAALTFLSSLSEDIAASLESSIISVLLALFVLGFSYHVLRKALVHISGLLIKYKTEDTAVFLALALCAVLSLFAHWLGLSPTIGAFIAGDIMSMLPICSKLERPLKPFVLTFTGLFFLSVGMMINPASILPNLWQYLAIVASFIAVSFCAVSLFTYLSGFHSRSAIFAGSSMVVMGEFSLLLAMEASRHVPSFDFIGITSLAVLATALFSSFALARQPLMLSLLRRHAPVHMQSRMHNISAYLGEVMGDFEPDGKFFTLLVQRTRKILNYAFHLVAFAGAAFVLVLLFGRQEAFGVRLVLPLILLAALAILYELARILQQLLLILGALSKSVVRFGTAGDSFATVLVRNSVLMAASLAIALIIPAALEFAGMPKIFYLANLPFLAFAFLLLWNLLSHAPKLHRR
;
A
#
# COMPACT_ATOMS: atom_id res chain seq x y z
N MET A 1 25.93 -19.49 -34.22
CA MET A 1 25.07 -20.51 -34.87
C MET A 1 24.56 -21.59 -33.90
N ALA A 2 25.36 -22.52 -33.35
CA ALA A 2 24.82 -23.55 -32.42
C ALA A 2 24.20 -22.95 -31.13
N LEU A 3 24.88 -22.00 -30.48
CA LEU A 3 24.36 -21.27 -29.30
C LEU A 3 23.12 -20.40 -29.60
N GLU A 4 22.99 -19.87 -30.82
CA GLU A 4 21.84 -19.04 -31.23
C GLU A 4 20.60 -19.90 -31.51
N ILE A 5 20.81 -21.09 -32.06
CA ILE A 5 19.73 -22.07 -32.30
C ILE A 5 19.21 -22.60 -30.95
N ASP A 6 20.08 -22.83 -29.97
CA ASP A 6 19.69 -23.24 -28.61
C ASP A 6 18.83 -22.18 -27.91
N PHE A 7 19.17 -20.90 -28.04
CA PHE A 7 18.37 -19.80 -27.50
C PHE A 7 16.95 -19.76 -28.09
N PHE A 8 16.82 -19.91 -29.41
CA PHE A 8 15.51 -19.93 -30.07
C PHE A 8 14.67 -21.15 -29.64
N TYR A 9 15.28 -22.32 -29.48
CA TYR A 9 14.58 -23.50 -28.96
C TYR A 9 14.11 -23.30 -27.52
N GLN A 10 14.93 -22.68 -26.67
CA GLN A 10 14.51 -22.36 -25.30
C GLN A 10 13.28 -21.45 -25.28
N ILE A 11 13.23 -20.40 -26.10
CA ILE A 11 12.03 -19.56 -26.25
C ILE A 11 10.81 -20.40 -26.67
N GLY A 12 11.00 -21.30 -27.65
CA GLY A 12 9.97 -22.24 -28.08
C GLY A 12 9.44 -23.11 -26.93
N TYR A 13 10.33 -23.64 -26.10
CA TYR A 13 9.95 -24.41 -24.90
C TYR A 13 9.19 -23.56 -23.88
N PHE A 14 9.63 -22.34 -23.60
CA PHE A 14 8.92 -21.41 -22.71
C PHE A 14 7.48 -21.18 -23.15
N LEU A 15 7.26 -20.88 -24.44
CA LEU A 15 5.92 -20.66 -25.00
C LEU A 15 5.07 -21.94 -24.97
N LEU A 16 5.64 -23.09 -25.32
CA LEU A 16 4.96 -24.38 -25.25
C LEU A 16 4.53 -24.71 -23.82
N PHE A 17 5.41 -24.54 -22.85
CA PHE A 17 5.12 -24.79 -21.45
C PHE A 17 4.16 -23.77 -20.85
N ALA A 18 4.18 -22.52 -21.31
CA ALA A 18 3.17 -21.53 -20.94
C ALA A 18 1.76 -21.96 -21.42
N VAL A 19 1.65 -22.48 -22.65
CA VAL A 19 0.40 -23.07 -23.17
C VAL A 19 -0.05 -24.25 -22.30
N LEU A 20 0.86 -25.18 -21.98
CA LEU A 20 0.55 -26.32 -21.13
C LEU A 20 0.10 -25.90 -19.72
N GLY A 21 0.74 -24.88 -19.14
CA GLY A 21 0.35 -24.32 -17.84
C GLY A 21 -1.03 -23.65 -17.88
N GLY A 22 -1.32 -22.93 -18.96
CA GLY A 22 -2.65 -22.36 -19.21
C GLY A 22 -3.73 -23.45 -19.33
N LEU A 23 -3.49 -24.47 -20.14
CA LEU A 23 -4.39 -25.62 -20.31
C LEU A 23 -4.62 -26.38 -19.00
N LEU A 24 -3.54 -26.59 -18.23
CA LEU A 24 -3.62 -27.22 -16.91
C LEU A 24 -4.54 -26.42 -15.98
N SER A 25 -4.35 -25.10 -15.92
CA SER A 25 -5.18 -24.21 -15.11
C SER A 25 -6.65 -24.26 -15.54
N MET A 26 -6.92 -24.19 -16.85
CA MET A 26 -8.28 -24.29 -17.39
C MET A 26 -8.95 -25.62 -17.05
N ARG A 27 -8.22 -26.74 -17.16
CA ARG A 27 -8.72 -28.09 -16.87
C ARG A 27 -9.19 -28.24 -15.42
N PHE A 28 -8.53 -27.56 -14.48
CA PHE A 28 -8.85 -27.56 -13.05
C PHE A 28 -9.66 -26.34 -12.60
N ARG A 29 -10.08 -25.46 -13.52
CA ARG A 29 -10.77 -24.18 -13.24
C ARG A 29 -10.01 -23.29 -12.27
N GLN A 30 -8.68 -23.31 -12.38
CA GLN A 30 -7.76 -22.52 -11.58
C GLN A 30 -7.31 -21.27 -12.36
N PRO A 31 -6.90 -20.19 -11.67
CA PRO A 31 -6.20 -19.07 -12.29
C PRO A 31 -4.96 -19.53 -13.08
N PRO A 32 -4.69 -18.96 -14.28
CA PRO A 32 -3.55 -19.32 -15.13
C PRO A 32 -2.19 -19.33 -14.42
N VAL A 33 -1.98 -18.42 -13.47
CA VAL A 33 -0.76 -18.29 -12.67
C VAL A 33 -0.39 -19.61 -11.98
N ILE A 34 -1.38 -20.37 -11.50
CA ILE A 34 -1.16 -21.63 -10.79
C ILE A 34 -0.55 -22.68 -11.71
N GLY A 35 -1.12 -22.86 -12.91
CA GLY A 35 -0.58 -23.83 -13.85
C GLY A 35 0.77 -23.42 -14.44
N LEU A 36 1.02 -22.12 -14.60
CA LEU A 36 2.34 -21.61 -15.00
C LEU A 36 3.41 -21.92 -13.94
N LEU A 37 3.12 -21.67 -12.66
CA LEU A 37 4.04 -22.02 -11.56
C LEU A 37 4.27 -23.53 -11.47
N ILE A 38 3.23 -24.36 -11.57
CA ILE A 38 3.34 -25.82 -11.51
C ILE A 38 4.15 -26.37 -12.68
N ILE A 39 3.82 -25.97 -13.91
CA ILE A 39 4.57 -26.42 -15.09
C ILE A 39 6.00 -25.93 -15.02
N GLY A 40 6.22 -24.67 -14.64
CA GLY A 40 7.56 -24.11 -14.45
C GLY A 40 8.39 -24.94 -13.48
N ALA A 41 7.83 -25.28 -12.30
CA ALA A 41 8.48 -26.12 -11.32
C ALA A 41 8.87 -27.49 -11.89
N LEU A 42 7.96 -28.12 -12.64
CA LEU A 42 8.21 -29.44 -13.24
C LEU A 42 9.32 -29.39 -14.29
N VAL A 43 9.28 -28.43 -15.22
CA VAL A 43 10.18 -28.40 -16.38
C VAL A 43 11.51 -27.69 -16.09
N GLY A 44 11.58 -26.96 -14.99
CA GLY A 44 12.74 -26.19 -14.59
C GLY A 44 13.96 -27.04 -14.21
N PRO A 45 15.12 -26.38 -14.03
CA PRO A 45 16.40 -27.03 -13.79
C PRO A 45 16.43 -27.88 -12.51
N ASN A 46 15.64 -27.52 -11.50
CA ASN A 46 15.62 -28.20 -10.21
C ASN A 46 14.74 -29.46 -10.17
N MET A 47 14.03 -29.80 -11.27
CA MET A 47 13.21 -31.01 -11.40
C MET A 47 13.57 -31.82 -12.64
N LEU A 48 12.82 -31.70 -13.74
CA LEU A 48 13.05 -32.49 -14.94
C LEU A 48 14.24 -31.98 -15.76
N GLY A 49 14.67 -30.73 -15.55
CA GLY A 49 15.82 -30.15 -16.25
C GLY A 49 15.62 -30.02 -17.77
N ILE A 50 14.36 -30.01 -18.24
CA ILE A 50 14.05 -29.89 -19.68
C ILE A 50 14.44 -28.51 -20.19
N VAL A 51 14.19 -27.48 -19.37
CA VAL A 51 14.73 -26.14 -19.59
C VAL A 51 15.94 -26.00 -18.68
N GLY A 52 17.10 -25.79 -19.30
CA GLY A 52 18.37 -25.62 -18.57
C GLY A 52 18.37 -24.39 -17.66
N SER A 53 19.21 -24.41 -16.63
CA SER A 53 19.51 -23.25 -15.81
C SER A 53 20.26 -22.22 -16.66
N GLY A 54 19.80 -20.96 -16.70
CA GLY A 54 20.52 -19.95 -17.46
C GLY A 54 19.89 -18.57 -17.45
N ASP A 55 20.56 -17.67 -18.17
CA ASP A 55 20.24 -16.24 -18.30
C ASP A 55 18.83 -15.99 -18.85
N LEU A 56 18.26 -16.93 -19.62
CA LEU A 56 16.90 -16.80 -20.17
C LEU A 56 15.80 -16.86 -19.10
N ILE A 57 15.97 -17.70 -18.07
CA ILE A 57 15.02 -17.76 -16.94
C ILE A 57 15.01 -16.41 -16.23
N LEU A 58 16.20 -15.88 -15.93
CA LEU A 58 16.39 -14.58 -15.27
C LEU A 58 15.89 -13.42 -16.15
N LEU A 59 16.15 -13.46 -17.46
CA LEU A 59 15.69 -12.43 -18.40
C LEU A 59 14.16 -12.35 -18.43
N PHE A 60 13.48 -13.48 -18.61
CA PHE A 60 12.01 -13.49 -18.64
C PHE A 60 11.37 -13.18 -17.30
N PHE A 61 12.05 -13.55 -16.22
CA PHE A 61 11.68 -13.17 -14.89
C PHE A 61 11.77 -11.65 -14.68
N GLU A 62 12.89 -11.01 -15.02
CA GLU A 62 13.06 -9.56 -14.88
C GLU A 62 12.15 -8.78 -15.83
N LEU A 63 12.08 -9.17 -17.10
CA LEU A 63 11.19 -8.52 -18.08
C LEU A 63 9.73 -8.66 -17.69
N GLY A 64 9.30 -9.86 -17.26
CA GLY A 64 7.92 -10.04 -16.85
C GLY A 64 7.58 -9.32 -15.55
N ALA A 65 8.52 -9.18 -14.62
CA ALA A 65 8.35 -8.30 -13.46
C ALA A 65 8.18 -6.82 -13.85
N VAL A 66 8.97 -6.33 -14.83
CA VAL A 66 8.85 -4.97 -15.38
C VAL A 66 7.48 -4.76 -16.02
N PHE A 67 7.04 -5.65 -16.89
CA PHE A 67 5.73 -5.54 -17.57
C PHE A 67 4.55 -5.67 -16.61
N LEU A 68 4.67 -6.52 -15.60
CA LEU A 68 3.69 -6.64 -14.53
C LEU A 68 3.55 -5.33 -13.76
N LEU A 69 4.66 -4.71 -13.33
CA LEU A 69 4.59 -3.43 -12.61
C LEU A 69 4.13 -2.28 -13.49
N PHE A 70 4.46 -2.32 -14.77
CA PHE A 70 3.93 -1.38 -15.75
C PHE A 70 2.41 -1.48 -15.90
N GLU A 71 1.84 -2.69 -16.05
CA GLU A 71 0.38 -2.91 -16.10
C GLU A 71 -0.29 -2.35 -14.84
N ILE A 72 0.27 -2.65 -13.68
CA ILE A 72 -0.23 -2.16 -12.39
C ILE A 72 -0.21 -0.64 -12.35
N GLY A 73 0.89 0.00 -12.79
CA GLY A 73 0.96 1.45 -12.91
C GLY A 73 -0.13 2.01 -13.83
N VAL A 74 -0.44 1.34 -14.94
CA VAL A 74 -1.51 1.75 -15.87
C VAL A 74 -2.90 1.61 -15.24
N GLU A 75 -3.15 0.52 -14.52
CA GLU A 75 -4.44 0.27 -13.85
C GLU A 75 -4.70 1.24 -12.68
N PHE A 76 -3.60 1.72 -12.08
CA PHE A 76 -3.61 2.67 -11.00
C PHE A 76 -4.17 4.01 -11.46
N SER A 77 -5.26 4.45 -10.84
CA SER A 77 -5.74 5.83 -11.00
C SER A 77 -5.84 6.48 -9.64
N MET A 78 -5.12 7.60 -9.45
CA MET A 78 -5.26 8.42 -8.24
C MET A 78 -6.72 8.87 -8.01
N SER A 79 -7.56 8.89 -9.05
CA SER A 79 -9.00 9.13 -8.93
C SER A 79 -9.76 7.99 -8.23
N LYS A 80 -9.37 6.72 -8.41
CA LYS A 80 -9.95 5.55 -7.71
C LYS A 80 -9.53 5.49 -6.25
N LEU A 81 -8.33 5.97 -5.91
CA LEU A 81 -7.85 6.05 -4.53
C LEU A 81 -8.67 7.06 -3.71
N ILE A 82 -9.03 8.20 -4.28
CA ILE A 82 -9.82 9.23 -3.59
C ILE A 82 -11.28 8.80 -3.40
N SER A 83 -11.81 7.92 -4.27
CA SER A 83 -13.14 7.31 -4.10
C SER A 83 -13.11 6.01 -3.29
N SER A 84 -11.93 5.47 -2.97
CA SER A 84 -11.77 4.27 -2.16
C SER A 84 -12.29 4.55 -0.74
N GLY A 85 -13.41 3.95 -0.36
CA GLY A 85 -14.08 4.28 0.90
C GLY A 85 -13.16 4.06 2.11
N PHE A 86 -13.23 4.95 3.11
CA PHE A 86 -12.44 4.88 4.36
C PHE A 86 -12.52 3.49 5.05
N LYS A 87 -13.65 2.80 4.94
CA LYS A 87 -13.79 1.40 5.39
C LYS A 87 -12.75 0.48 4.76
N ALA A 88 -12.57 0.53 3.44
CA ALA A 88 -11.62 -0.32 2.74
C ALA A 88 -10.19 0.02 3.18
N ALA A 89 -9.84 1.31 3.23
CA ALA A 89 -8.53 1.75 3.69
C ALA A 89 -8.20 1.31 5.12
N SER A 90 -9.13 1.50 6.06
CA SER A 90 -8.92 1.11 7.46
C SER A 90 -8.78 -0.40 7.64
N VAL A 91 -9.60 -1.20 6.94
CA VAL A 91 -9.48 -2.67 6.96
C VAL A 91 -8.17 -3.12 6.33
N THR A 92 -7.77 -2.55 5.19
CA THR A 92 -6.50 -2.86 4.53
C THR A 92 -5.32 -2.59 5.45
N VAL A 93 -5.26 -1.41 6.08
CA VAL A 93 -4.14 -1.07 6.98
C VAL A 93 -4.07 -2.02 8.18
N LEU A 94 -5.21 -2.34 8.81
CA LEU A 94 -5.26 -3.29 9.92
C LEU A 94 -4.85 -4.70 9.49
N LYS A 95 -5.32 -5.16 8.33
CA LYS A 95 -4.93 -6.44 7.75
C LYS A 95 -3.44 -6.50 7.49
N ILE A 96 -2.88 -5.50 6.80
CA ILE A 96 -1.44 -5.41 6.51
C ILE A 96 -0.65 -5.46 7.82
N ALA A 97 -1.04 -4.68 8.83
CA ALA A 97 -0.33 -4.65 10.11
C ALA A 97 -0.29 -6.03 10.81
N VAL A 98 -1.43 -6.73 10.85
CA VAL A 98 -1.52 -8.06 11.47
C VAL A 98 -0.69 -9.10 10.71
N LEU A 99 -0.80 -9.12 9.38
CA LEU A 99 -0.09 -10.09 8.55
C LEU A 99 1.41 -9.80 8.45
N PHE A 100 1.79 -8.53 8.43
CA PHE A 100 3.18 -8.10 8.55
C PHE A 100 3.78 -8.56 9.86
N ALA A 101 3.10 -8.32 10.98
CA ALA A 101 3.56 -8.76 12.29
C ALA A 101 3.70 -10.30 12.35
N PHE A 102 2.76 -11.04 11.76
CA PHE A 102 2.84 -12.49 11.65
C PHE A 102 4.07 -12.95 10.85
N GLY A 103 4.28 -12.41 9.65
CA GLY A 103 5.42 -12.78 8.80
C GLY A 103 6.77 -12.37 9.40
N TYR A 104 6.84 -11.18 9.99
CA TYR A 104 8.02 -10.71 10.72
C TYR A 104 8.35 -11.61 11.91
N GLN A 105 7.35 -12.01 12.69
CA GLN A 105 7.56 -12.91 13.82
C GLN A 105 8.06 -14.29 13.38
N ILE A 106 7.59 -14.80 12.23
CA ILE A 106 8.16 -16.03 11.65
C ILE A 106 9.63 -15.84 11.31
N GLY A 107 10.00 -14.73 10.67
CA GLY A 107 11.41 -14.43 10.37
C GLY A 107 12.29 -14.37 11.63
N VAL A 108 11.78 -13.77 12.71
CA VAL A 108 12.46 -13.74 14.01
C VAL A 108 12.59 -15.13 14.60
N LEU A 109 11.54 -15.96 14.56
CA LEU A 109 11.57 -17.35 15.04
C LEU A 109 12.56 -18.22 14.25
N LEU A 110 12.70 -17.94 12.95
CA LEU A 110 13.69 -18.57 12.07
C LEU A 110 15.08 -17.94 12.19
N SER A 111 15.27 -16.97 13.09
CA SER A 111 16.54 -16.28 13.33
C SER A 111 17.15 -15.61 12.09
N LEU A 112 16.30 -15.10 11.18
CA LEU A 112 16.76 -14.53 9.90
C LEU A 112 17.33 -13.10 10.05
N GLY A 113 17.13 -12.43 11.18
CA GLY A 113 17.53 -11.03 11.40
C GLY A 113 16.52 -10.01 10.88
N PHE A 114 16.79 -8.72 11.07
CA PHE A 114 15.81 -7.64 10.87
C PHE A 114 15.32 -7.53 9.41
N LEU A 115 16.24 -7.40 8.45
CA LEU A 115 15.90 -7.17 7.05
C LEU A 115 15.13 -8.37 6.43
N PRO A 116 15.60 -9.62 6.54
CA PRO A 116 14.83 -10.82 6.15
C PRO A 116 13.45 -10.96 6.79
N SER A 117 13.35 -10.66 8.08
CA SER A 117 12.07 -10.73 8.79
C SER A 117 11.11 -9.67 8.27
N THR A 118 11.61 -8.49 7.94
CA THR A 118 10.83 -7.41 7.32
C THR A 118 10.35 -7.81 5.93
N TYR A 119 11.21 -8.43 5.10
CA TYR A 119 10.79 -9.02 3.82
C TYR A 119 9.68 -10.05 4.01
N LEU A 120 9.83 -11.02 4.92
CA LEU A 120 8.77 -12.01 5.20
C LEU A 120 7.46 -11.35 5.65
N GLY A 121 7.54 -10.32 6.49
CA GLY A 121 6.38 -9.54 6.91
C GLY A 121 5.59 -8.98 5.72
N PHE A 122 6.26 -8.28 4.81
CA PHE A 122 5.58 -7.71 3.64
C PHE A 122 5.10 -8.78 2.65
N ILE A 123 5.89 -9.83 2.44
CA ILE A 123 5.52 -10.96 1.57
C ILE A 123 4.16 -11.54 1.98
N PHE A 124 3.94 -11.78 3.29
CA PHE A 124 2.67 -12.30 3.82
C PHE A 124 1.54 -11.26 3.89
N ALA A 125 1.85 -9.96 3.92
CA ALA A 125 0.83 -8.92 4.08
C ALA A 125 -0.01 -8.67 2.82
N ILE A 126 0.55 -8.93 1.65
CA ILE A 126 -0.01 -8.53 0.35
C ILE A 126 -0.78 -9.70 -0.29
N SER A 127 -1.98 -9.41 -0.78
CA SER A 127 -2.83 -10.38 -1.49
C SER A 127 -2.78 -10.19 -3.01
N SER A 128 -3.28 -11.17 -3.77
CA SER A 128 -3.37 -11.10 -5.24
C SER A 128 -4.67 -10.46 -5.73
N THR A 129 -4.54 -9.45 -6.58
CA THR A 129 -5.67 -8.84 -7.29
C THR A 129 -6.14 -9.74 -8.44
N ALA A 130 -5.21 -10.23 -9.25
CA ALA A 130 -5.50 -11.02 -10.45
C ALA A 130 -6.22 -12.35 -10.17
N ILE A 131 -5.93 -12.99 -9.02
CA ILE A 131 -6.59 -14.23 -8.64
C ILE A 131 -8.00 -13.95 -8.09
N LEU A 132 -8.17 -12.91 -7.27
CA LEU A 132 -9.47 -12.56 -6.69
C LEU A 132 -10.49 -12.15 -7.77
N THR A 133 -10.08 -11.33 -8.74
CA THR A 133 -10.94 -10.90 -9.87
C THR A 133 -11.44 -12.11 -10.66
N LYS A 134 -10.55 -13.02 -11.05
CA LYS A 134 -10.90 -14.25 -11.77
C LYS A 134 -11.83 -15.16 -10.95
N LEU A 135 -11.57 -15.34 -9.66
CA LEU A 135 -12.44 -16.13 -8.79
C LEU A 135 -13.83 -15.49 -8.65
N ALA A 136 -13.91 -14.15 -8.56
CA ALA A 136 -15.17 -13.43 -8.49
C ALA A 136 -15.98 -13.54 -9.78
N GLU A 137 -15.32 -13.45 -10.95
CA GLU A 137 -15.95 -13.63 -12.26
C GLU A 137 -16.50 -15.04 -12.43
N GLN A 138 -15.70 -16.06 -12.11
CA GLN A 138 -16.12 -17.47 -12.19
C GLN A 138 -17.33 -17.79 -11.30
N LYS A 139 -17.48 -17.09 -10.18
CA LYS A 139 -18.60 -17.26 -9.25
C LYS A 139 -19.79 -16.35 -9.55
N GLY A 140 -19.70 -15.47 -10.55
CA GLY A 140 -20.71 -14.46 -10.83
C GLY A 140 -20.91 -13.48 -9.67
N THR A 141 -19.87 -13.24 -8.87
CA THR A 141 -19.92 -12.34 -7.70
C THR A 141 -19.33 -10.96 -7.97
N SER A 142 -18.72 -10.72 -9.13
CA SER A 142 -18.00 -9.47 -9.45
C SER A 142 -18.83 -8.20 -9.21
N ASN A 143 -20.14 -8.22 -9.49
CA ASN A 143 -21.04 -7.08 -9.32
C ASN A 143 -21.58 -6.90 -7.89
N ARG A 144 -21.15 -7.72 -6.93
CA ARG A 144 -21.60 -7.59 -5.54
C ARG A 144 -20.84 -6.49 -4.81
N LYS A 145 -21.50 -5.81 -3.88
CA LYS A 145 -20.89 -4.78 -3.02
C LYS A 145 -19.64 -5.28 -2.29
N GLU A 146 -19.68 -6.53 -1.81
CA GLU A 146 -18.54 -7.20 -1.19
C GLU A 146 -17.34 -7.35 -2.15
N SER A 147 -17.54 -7.71 -3.41
CA SER A 147 -16.45 -7.79 -4.39
C SER A 147 -15.87 -6.41 -4.72
N SER A 148 -16.71 -5.38 -4.90
CA SER A 148 -16.21 -4.02 -5.09
C SER A 148 -15.38 -3.52 -3.90
N PHE A 149 -15.81 -3.84 -2.68
CA PHE A 149 -15.08 -3.52 -1.45
C PHE A 149 -13.71 -4.22 -1.40
N LEU A 150 -13.66 -5.52 -1.72
CA LEU A 150 -12.43 -6.30 -1.76
C LEU A 150 -11.44 -5.79 -2.83
N LEU A 151 -11.95 -5.46 -4.02
CA LEU A 151 -11.13 -4.86 -5.08
C LEU A 151 -10.57 -3.50 -4.66
N THR A 152 -11.33 -2.72 -3.91
CA THR A 152 -10.86 -1.44 -3.37
C THR A 152 -9.76 -1.65 -2.33
N MET A 153 -9.89 -2.65 -1.45
CA MET A 153 -8.84 -3.00 -0.50
C MET A 153 -7.56 -3.44 -1.21
N LEU A 154 -7.68 -4.24 -2.26
CA LEU A 154 -6.56 -4.71 -3.08
C LEU A 154 -5.81 -3.56 -3.77
N ILE A 155 -6.52 -2.58 -4.34
CA ILE A 155 -5.87 -1.38 -4.92
C ILE A 155 -5.02 -0.65 -3.87
N ILE A 156 -5.50 -0.56 -2.63
CA ILE A 156 -4.75 0.07 -1.53
C ILE A 156 -3.54 -0.80 -1.16
N GLU A 157 -3.70 -2.13 -1.10
CA GLU A 157 -2.59 -3.06 -0.84
C GLU A 157 -1.50 -2.96 -1.90
N ASP A 158 -1.85 -2.83 -3.17
CA ASP A 158 -0.90 -2.71 -4.27
C ASP A 158 -0.03 -1.44 -4.11
N ILE A 159 -0.58 -0.34 -3.58
CA ILE A 159 0.21 0.86 -3.22
C ILE A 159 1.20 0.53 -2.11
N PHE A 160 0.74 -0.13 -1.05
CA PHE A 160 1.60 -0.54 0.05
C PHE A 160 2.69 -1.49 -0.42
N ALA A 161 2.40 -2.39 -1.36
CA ALA A 161 3.35 -3.31 -1.95
C ALA A 161 4.46 -2.58 -2.71
N VAL A 162 4.10 -1.62 -3.56
CA VAL A 162 5.07 -0.79 -4.29
C VAL A 162 5.91 0.06 -3.34
N ALA A 163 5.29 0.65 -2.32
CA ALA A 163 5.99 1.41 -1.30
C ALA A 163 6.96 0.52 -0.50
N ALA A 164 6.54 -0.69 -0.12
CA ALA A 164 7.36 -1.66 0.58
C ALA A 164 8.55 -2.13 -0.27
N LEU A 165 8.33 -2.45 -1.54
CA LEU A 165 9.40 -2.84 -2.47
C LEU A 165 10.43 -1.71 -2.60
N THR A 166 9.98 -0.47 -2.79
CA THR A 166 10.86 0.70 -2.87
C THR A 166 11.67 0.92 -1.59
N PHE A 167 11.00 0.85 -0.44
CA PHE A 167 11.65 1.00 0.85
C PHE A 167 12.69 -0.10 1.10
N LEU A 168 12.34 -1.36 0.85
CA LEU A 168 13.22 -2.49 1.14
C LEU A 168 14.42 -2.58 0.20
N SER A 169 14.25 -2.29 -1.09
CA SER A 169 15.38 -2.19 -2.02
C SER A 169 16.37 -1.10 -1.61
N SER A 170 15.88 0.04 -1.11
CA SER A 170 16.77 1.11 -0.62
C SER A 170 17.53 0.74 0.66
N LEU A 171 16.93 -0.10 1.52
CA LEU A 171 17.56 -0.57 2.76
C LEU A 171 18.68 -1.57 2.51
N SER A 172 18.67 -2.23 1.36
CA SER A 172 19.56 -3.36 1.09
C SER A 172 20.81 -2.97 0.30
N GLU A 173 20.81 -1.81 -0.38
CA GLU A 173 21.98 -1.30 -1.10
C GLU A 173 22.99 -0.54 -0.23
N ASP A 174 22.71 -0.23 1.05
CA ASP A 174 23.72 0.34 1.96
C ASP A 174 23.35 0.24 3.46
N ILE A 175 23.84 -0.79 4.15
CA ILE A 175 23.78 -0.89 5.63
C ILE A 175 24.99 -0.16 6.28
N ALA A 176 25.96 0.30 5.47
CA ALA A 176 27.17 0.97 5.96
C ALA A 176 27.04 2.51 6.10
N ALA A 177 25.98 3.12 5.57
CA ALA A 177 25.71 4.54 5.72
C ALA A 177 24.55 4.77 6.70
N SER A 178 24.73 5.71 7.62
CA SER A 178 23.81 6.02 8.73
C SER A 178 22.34 6.14 8.29
N LEU A 179 21.38 5.90 9.20
CA LEU A 179 19.94 6.11 8.99
C LEU A 179 19.57 7.48 8.36
N GLU A 180 20.47 8.47 8.44
CA GLU A 180 20.37 9.76 7.76
C GLU A 180 20.52 9.67 6.23
N SER A 181 21.37 8.80 5.68
CA SER A 181 21.55 8.62 4.23
C SER A 181 20.41 7.82 3.58
N SER A 182 19.81 6.86 4.29
CA SER A 182 18.65 6.10 3.81
C SER A 182 17.39 6.99 3.72
N ILE A 183 17.20 7.92 4.64
CA ILE A 183 16.09 8.89 4.56
C ILE A 183 16.31 9.89 3.42
N ILE A 184 17.54 10.33 3.20
CA ILE A 184 17.89 11.25 2.10
C ILE A 184 17.75 10.55 0.74
N SER A 185 18.17 9.29 0.59
CA SER A 185 18.02 8.53 -0.66
C SER A 185 16.55 8.23 -0.97
N VAL A 186 15.73 7.88 0.04
CA VAL A 186 14.27 7.73 -0.13
C VAL A 186 13.60 9.07 -0.45
N LEU A 187 13.97 10.17 0.21
CA LEU A 187 13.46 11.50 -0.10
C LEU A 187 13.90 11.99 -1.48
N LEU A 188 15.14 11.68 -1.89
CA LEU A 188 15.68 12.00 -3.20
C LEU A 188 15.00 11.16 -4.28
N ALA A 189 14.76 9.87 -4.05
CA ALA A 189 13.97 9.02 -4.92
C ALA A 189 12.54 9.57 -5.05
N LEU A 190 11.85 9.85 -3.94
CA LEU A 190 10.51 10.45 -3.98
C LEU A 190 10.48 11.83 -4.64
N PHE A 191 11.52 12.65 -4.45
CA PHE A 191 11.64 13.98 -5.07
C PHE A 191 11.93 13.88 -6.56
N VAL A 192 12.85 13.02 -6.98
CA VAL A 192 13.20 12.78 -8.40
C VAL A 192 12.04 12.13 -9.12
N LEU A 193 11.32 11.20 -8.49
CA LEU A 193 10.11 10.59 -9.04
C LEU A 193 8.94 11.59 -9.10
N GLY A 194 8.75 12.43 -8.09
CA GLY A 194 7.74 13.50 -8.11
C GLY A 194 8.04 14.63 -9.10
N PHE A 195 9.32 14.99 -9.25
CA PHE A 195 9.79 16.01 -10.18
C PHE A 195 9.74 15.51 -11.63
N SER A 196 10.24 14.29 -11.89
CA SER A 196 10.12 13.63 -13.19
C SER A 196 8.66 13.43 -13.58
N TYR A 197 7.79 13.03 -12.65
CA TYR A 197 6.35 12.95 -12.88
C TYR A 197 5.75 14.30 -13.35
N HIS A 198 6.12 15.43 -12.74
CA HIS A 198 5.55 16.72 -13.13
C HIS A 198 6.09 17.25 -14.49
N VAL A 199 7.38 17.07 -14.75
CA VAL A 199 8.04 17.55 -15.98
C VAL A 199 7.73 16.63 -17.17
N LEU A 200 7.90 15.31 -16.99
CA LEU A 200 7.73 14.31 -18.05
C LEU A 200 6.26 14.21 -18.48
N ARG A 201 5.32 14.37 -17.55
CA ARG A 201 3.88 14.40 -17.87
C ARG A 201 3.53 15.50 -18.87
N LYS A 202 4.03 16.74 -18.70
CA LYS A 202 3.70 17.84 -19.62
C LYS A 202 4.20 17.56 -21.04
N ALA A 203 5.42 17.05 -21.16
CA ALA A 203 6.00 16.66 -22.45
C ALA A 203 5.22 15.51 -23.10
N LEU A 204 4.89 14.46 -22.34
CA LEU A 204 4.17 13.28 -22.84
C LEU A 204 2.71 13.57 -23.18
N VAL A 205 2.04 14.49 -22.47
CA VAL A 205 0.69 14.96 -22.86
C VAL A 205 0.73 15.65 -24.22
N HIS A 206 1.78 16.43 -24.51
CA HIS A 206 1.93 17.06 -25.82
C HIS A 206 2.21 16.03 -26.93
N ILE A 207 3.15 15.10 -26.69
CA ILE A 207 3.51 14.03 -27.64
C ILE A 207 2.31 13.10 -27.90
N SER A 208 1.59 12.70 -26.86
CA SER A 208 0.38 11.88 -27.02
C SER A 208 -0.73 12.61 -27.78
N GLY A 209 -0.90 13.92 -27.58
CA GLY A 209 -1.79 14.75 -28.39
C GLY A 209 -1.44 14.74 -29.88
N LEU A 210 -0.14 14.77 -30.21
CA LEU A 210 0.33 14.63 -31.59
C LEU A 210 0.04 13.22 -32.14
N LEU A 211 0.34 12.15 -31.40
CA LEU A 211 0.06 10.78 -31.84
C LEU A 211 -1.43 10.51 -32.07
N ILE A 212 -2.30 11.05 -31.21
CA ILE A 212 -3.76 11.00 -31.42
C ILE A 212 -4.14 11.73 -32.71
N LYS A 213 -3.54 12.89 -32.98
CA LYS A 213 -3.79 13.69 -34.18
C LYS A 213 -3.37 12.95 -35.46
N TYR A 214 -2.28 12.18 -35.43
CA TYR A 214 -1.77 11.42 -36.57
C TYR A 214 -2.29 9.97 -36.69
N LYS A 215 -3.16 9.52 -35.76
CA LYS A 215 -3.77 8.18 -35.74
C LYS A 215 -2.78 7.00 -35.80
N THR A 216 -1.59 7.15 -35.25
CA THR A 216 -0.56 6.09 -35.25
C THR A 216 -0.60 5.27 -33.96
N GLU A 217 -1.54 4.32 -33.86
CA GLU A 217 -1.68 3.45 -32.69
C GLU A 217 -0.45 2.55 -32.47
N ASP A 218 0.18 2.07 -33.54
CA ASP A 218 1.40 1.25 -33.46
C ASP A 218 2.58 2.02 -32.84
N THR A 219 2.76 3.28 -33.24
CA THR A 219 3.81 4.15 -32.68
C THR A 219 3.56 4.47 -31.21
N ALA A 220 2.30 4.55 -30.80
CA ALA A 220 1.95 4.79 -29.41
C ALA A 220 2.29 3.59 -28.50
N VAL A 221 2.21 2.35 -29.02
CA VAL A 221 2.71 1.16 -28.31
C VAL A 221 4.22 1.26 -28.11
N PHE A 222 4.98 1.58 -29.16
CA PHE A 222 6.43 1.78 -29.02
C PHE A 222 6.78 2.90 -28.04
N LEU A 223 6.00 3.98 -28.01
CA LEU A 223 6.17 5.04 -27.00
C LEU A 223 5.98 4.49 -25.58
N ALA A 224 4.94 3.69 -25.34
CA ALA A 224 4.69 3.09 -24.04
C ALA A 224 5.82 2.16 -23.59
N LEU A 225 6.27 1.28 -24.50
CA LEU A 225 7.39 0.37 -24.25
C LEU A 225 8.71 1.12 -24.01
N ALA A 226 8.99 2.14 -24.82
CA ALA A 226 10.17 2.99 -24.67
C ALA A 226 10.14 3.76 -23.35
N LEU A 227 9.00 4.33 -22.96
CA LEU A 227 8.83 5.01 -21.68
C LEU A 227 9.09 4.06 -20.50
N CYS A 228 8.54 2.85 -20.57
CA CYS A 228 8.77 1.80 -19.59
C CYS A 228 10.26 1.48 -19.46
N ALA A 229 10.95 1.24 -20.58
CA ALA A 229 12.38 0.91 -20.58
C ALA A 229 13.25 2.08 -20.07
N VAL A 230 13.00 3.31 -20.52
CA VAL A 230 13.77 4.51 -20.14
C VAL A 230 13.63 4.80 -18.65
N LEU A 231 12.42 4.73 -18.09
CA LEU A 231 12.22 4.97 -16.67
C LEU A 231 12.76 3.82 -15.81
N SER A 232 12.69 2.57 -16.28
CA SER A 232 13.32 1.43 -15.61
C SER A 232 14.85 1.58 -15.57
N LEU A 233 15.47 2.02 -16.67
CA LEU A 233 16.90 2.31 -16.73
C LEU A 233 17.29 3.47 -15.80
N PHE A 234 16.47 4.52 -15.77
CA PHE A 234 16.70 5.67 -14.89
C PHE A 234 16.58 5.28 -13.41
N ALA A 235 15.62 4.44 -13.05
CA ALA A 235 15.51 3.88 -11.70
C ALA A 235 16.76 3.07 -11.35
N HIS A 236 17.24 2.22 -12.25
CA HIS A 236 18.48 1.45 -12.05
C HIS A 236 19.70 2.35 -11.79
N TRP A 237 19.86 3.45 -12.54
CA TRP A 237 20.94 4.41 -12.31
C TRP A 237 20.86 5.14 -10.96
N LEU A 238 19.69 5.21 -10.35
CA LEU A 238 19.48 5.79 -9.03
C LEU A 238 19.67 4.77 -7.88
N GLY A 239 20.08 3.53 -8.16
CA GLY A 239 20.14 2.47 -7.15
C GLY A 239 18.75 1.97 -6.72
N LEU A 240 17.77 2.07 -7.63
CA LEU A 240 16.42 1.55 -7.40
C LEU A 240 16.17 0.35 -8.31
N SER A 241 15.28 -0.54 -7.88
CA SER A 241 14.86 -1.67 -8.70
C SER A 241 14.25 -1.17 -10.04
N PRO A 242 14.64 -1.74 -11.19
CA PRO A 242 14.09 -1.36 -12.50
C PRO A 242 12.56 -1.43 -12.57
N THR A 243 11.95 -2.31 -11.77
CA THR A 243 10.50 -2.50 -11.72
C THR A 243 9.78 -1.24 -11.18
N ILE A 244 10.42 -0.43 -10.34
CA ILE A 244 9.88 0.86 -9.84
C ILE A 244 9.74 1.85 -10.99
N GLY A 245 10.75 1.93 -11.87
CA GLY A 245 10.69 2.78 -13.06
C GLY A 245 9.56 2.35 -14.01
N ALA A 246 9.33 1.04 -14.14
CA ALA A 246 8.23 0.47 -14.91
C ALA A 246 6.85 0.87 -14.35
N PHE A 247 6.68 0.78 -13.03
CA PHE A 247 5.46 1.23 -12.35
C PHE A 247 5.15 2.70 -12.64
N ILE A 248 6.15 3.56 -12.55
CA ILE A 248 5.99 5.01 -12.78
C ILE A 248 5.69 5.31 -14.24
N ALA A 249 6.29 4.56 -15.17
CA ALA A 249 5.94 4.65 -16.58
C ALA A 249 4.47 4.30 -16.81
N GLY A 250 3.95 3.27 -16.12
CA GLY A 250 2.55 2.89 -16.16
C GLY A 250 1.64 3.99 -15.59
N ASP A 251 1.97 4.54 -14.42
CA ASP A 251 1.18 5.62 -13.79
C ASP A 251 1.09 6.85 -14.68
N ILE A 252 2.22 7.28 -15.27
CA ILE A 252 2.24 8.39 -16.23
C ILE A 252 1.38 8.07 -17.46
N MET A 253 1.49 6.85 -17.98
CA MET A 253 0.71 6.38 -19.13
C MET A 253 -0.80 6.43 -18.85
N SER A 254 -1.23 6.03 -17.66
CA SER A 254 -2.65 6.05 -17.22
C SER A 254 -3.30 7.44 -17.36
N MET A 255 -2.48 8.50 -17.28
CA MET A 255 -2.93 9.90 -17.32
C MET A 255 -2.90 10.51 -18.72
N LEU A 256 -2.34 9.81 -19.71
CA LEU A 256 -2.28 10.30 -21.08
C LEU A 256 -3.65 10.13 -21.77
N PRO A 257 -4.09 11.10 -22.59
CA PRO A 257 -5.37 10.99 -23.31
C PRO A 257 -5.47 9.77 -24.25
N ILE A 258 -4.33 9.20 -24.67
CA ILE A 258 -4.25 8.03 -25.55
C ILE A 258 -4.36 6.69 -24.79
N CYS A 259 -4.31 6.69 -23.45
CA CYS A 259 -4.25 5.47 -22.64
C CYS A 259 -5.37 4.47 -22.97
N SER A 260 -6.62 4.94 -23.13
CA SER A 260 -7.77 4.10 -23.45
C SER A 260 -7.66 3.40 -24.81
N LYS A 261 -6.88 3.97 -25.75
CA LYS A 261 -6.58 3.34 -27.04
C LYS A 261 -5.43 2.34 -26.94
N LEU A 262 -4.53 2.53 -25.97
CA LEU A 262 -3.35 1.69 -25.77
C LEU A 262 -3.59 0.43 -24.94
N GLU A 263 -4.67 0.39 -24.17
CA GLU A 263 -5.01 -0.77 -23.34
C GLU A 263 -5.11 -2.07 -24.17
N ARG A 264 -5.83 -2.04 -25.30
CA ARG A 264 -5.98 -3.20 -26.20
C ARG A 264 -4.66 -3.66 -26.85
N PRO A 265 -3.88 -2.80 -27.50
CA PRO A 265 -2.65 -3.23 -28.16
C PRO A 265 -1.48 -3.53 -27.20
N LEU A 266 -1.48 -3.00 -25.97
CA LEU A 266 -0.47 -3.36 -24.96
C LEU A 266 -0.75 -4.69 -24.26
N LYS A 267 -2.03 -5.07 -24.13
CA LYS A 267 -2.46 -6.28 -23.42
C LYS A 267 -1.73 -7.56 -23.83
N PRO A 268 -1.46 -7.85 -25.12
CA PRO A 268 -0.71 -9.05 -25.51
C PRO A 268 0.71 -9.10 -24.95
N PHE A 269 1.42 -7.96 -24.91
CA PHE A 269 2.78 -7.89 -24.36
C PHE A 269 2.75 -8.19 -22.87
N VAL A 270 1.90 -7.48 -22.15
CA VAL A 270 1.73 -7.64 -20.71
C VAL A 270 1.37 -9.08 -20.36
N LEU A 271 0.35 -9.66 -20.99
CA LEU A 271 -0.06 -11.05 -20.71
C LEU A 271 1.06 -12.07 -21.02
N THR A 272 1.80 -11.85 -22.11
CA THR A 272 2.89 -12.76 -22.50
C THR A 272 4.02 -12.70 -21.48
N PHE A 273 4.53 -11.51 -21.17
CA PHE A 273 5.66 -11.35 -20.26
C PHE A 273 5.30 -11.69 -18.81
N THR A 274 4.10 -11.33 -18.35
CA THR A 274 3.60 -11.76 -17.03
C THR A 274 3.46 -13.29 -16.97
N GLY A 275 3.01 -13.93 -18.05
CA GLY A 275 2.96 -15.39 -18.14
C GLY A 275 4.35 -16.04 -18.05
N LEU A 276 5.32 -15.49 -18.77
CA LEU A 276 6.71 -15.93 -18.74
C LEU A 276 7.36 -15.70 -17.37
N PHE A 277 7.05 -14.60 -16.68
CA PHE A 277 7.49 -14.34 -15.31
C PHE A 277 7.07 -15.45 -14.36
N PHE A 278 5.78 -15.81 -14.33
CA PHE A 278 5.31 -16.88 -13.44
C PHE A 278 5.88 -18.24 -13.81
N LEU A 279 6.09 -18.50 -15.11
CA LEU A 279 6.75 -19.72 -15.55
C LEU A 279 8.20 -19.78 -15.05
N SER A 280 8.96 -18.68 -15.20
CA SER A 280 10.32 -18.55 -14.68
C SER A 280 10.39 -18.69 -13.16
N VAL A 281 9.48 -18.05 -12.41
CA VAL A 281 9.37 -18.20 -10.95
C VAL A 281 9.19 -19.67 -10.60
N GLY A 282 8.30 -20.37 -11.31
CA GLY A 282 8.10 -21.80 -11.16
C GLY A 282 9.41 -22.58 -11.36
N MET A 283 10.15 -22.30 -12.43
CA MET A 283 11.42 -22.97 -12.73
C MET A 283 12.51 -22.73 -11.67
N MET A 284 12.46 -21.59 -10.96
CA MET A 284 13.39 -21.26 -9.87
C MET A 284 13.07 -21.99 -8.57
N ILE A 285 11.86 -22.57 -8.42
CA ILE A 285 11.52 -23.38 -7.25
C ILE A 285 12.49 -24.56 -7.17
N ASN A 286 13.13 -24.72 -6.02
CA ASN A 286 14.01 -25.84 -5.75
C ASN A 286 13.33 -26.81 -4.77
N PRO A 287 12.81 -27.96 -5.22
CA PRO A 287 12.20 -28.92 -4.30
C PRO A 287 13.20 -29.45 -3.26
N ALA A 288 14.50 -29.50 -3.57
CA ALA A 288 15.50 -30.01 -2.65
C ALA A 288 15.75 -29.08 -1.45
N SER A 289 15.51 -27.77 -1.57
CA SER A 289 15.55 -26.84 -0.42
C SER A 289 14.28 -26.93 0.43
N ILE A 290 13.14 -27.24 -0.20
CA ILE A 290 11.82 -27.30 0.45
C ILE A 290 11.63 -28.63 1.19
N LEU A 291 11.99 -29.75 0.57
CA LEU A 291 11.71 -31.11 1.07
C LEU A 291 12.22 -31.37 2.50
N PRO A 292 13.44 -30.99 2.89
CA PRO A 292 13.96 -31.21 4.25
C PRO A 292 13.12 -30.51 5.33
N ASN A 293 12.60 -29.33 5.03
CA ASN A 293 11.84 -28.49 5.96
C ASN A 293 10.35 -28.41 5.58
N LEU A 294 9.86 -29.35 4.76
CA LEU A 294 8.52 -29.28 4.18
C LEU A 294 7.44 -29.14 5.25
N TRP A 295 7.56 -29.88 6.35
CA TRP A 295 6.60 -29.79 7.45
C TRP A 295 6.58 -28.41 8.11
N GLN A 296 7.74 -27.76 8.26
CA GLN A 296 7.84 -26.42 8.81
C GLN A 296 7.19 -25.40 7.86
N TYR A 297 7.48 -25.48 6.56
CA TYR A 297 6.86 -24.61 5.57
C TYR A 297 5.34 -24.82 5.46
N LEU A 298 4.88 -26.07 5.48
CA LEU A 298 3.44 -26.36 5.51
C LEU A 298 2.78 -25.82 6.79
N ALA A 299 3.42 -25.93 7.96
CA ALA A 299 2.92 -25.37 9.20
C ALA A 299 2.84 -23.84 9.16
N ILE A 300 3.85 -23.18 8.60
CA ILE A 300 3.87 -21.72 8.39
C ILE A 300 2.73 -21.30 7.46
N VAL A 301 2.59 -21.96 6.30
CA VAL A 301 1.55 -21.65 5.31
C VAL A 301 0.14 -21.93 5.85
N ALA A 302 -0.06 -23.02 6.59
CA ALA A 302 -1.33 -23.33 7.23
C ALA A 302 -1.68 -22.29 8.31
N SER A 303 -0.69 -21.87 9.10
CA SER A 303 -0.86 -20.81 10.10
C SER A 303 -1.19 -19.46 9.43
N PHE A 304 -0.51 -19.14 8.33
CA PHE A 304 -0.79 -17.95 7.52
C PHE A 304 -2.22 -17.94 7.01
N ILE A 305 -2.67 -19.04 6.39
CA ILE A 305 -4.04 -19.20 5.90
C ILE A 305 -5.05 -18.95 7.03
N ALA A 306 -4.81 -19.52 8.21
CA ALA A 306 -5.70 -19.35 9.36
C ALA A 306 -5.74 -17.89 9.85
N VAL A 307 -4.57 -17.25 10.02
CA VAL A 307 -4.47 -15.85 10.49
C VAL A 307 -5.09 -14.89 9.47
N SER A 308 -4.77 -15.04 8.18
CA SER A 308 -5.29 -14.21 7.09
C SER A 308 -6.79 -14.35 6.93
N PHE A 309 -7.30 -15.59 6.92
CA PHE A 309 -8.74 -15.85 6.87
C PHE A 309 -9.46 -15.18 8.04
N CYS A 310 -8.98 -15.39 9.27
CA CYS A 310 -9.58 -14.84 10.48
C CYS A 310 -9.52 -13.31 10.51
N ALA A 311 -8.36 -12.71 10.20
CA ALA A 311 -8.17 -11.27 10.23
C ALA A 311 -9.08 -10.56 9.22
N VAL A 312 -9.05 -11.00 7.95
CA VAL A 312 -9.89 -10.38 6.90
C VAL A 312 -11.37 -10.57 7.19
N SER A 313 -11.80 -11.78 7.59
CA SER A 313 -13.21 -12.01 7.95
C SER A 313 -13.63 -11.17 9.14
N LEU A 314 -12.81 -11.07 10.18
CA LEU A 314 -13.11 -10.28 11.37
C LEU A 314 -13.21 -8.79 11.02
N PHE A 315 -12.21 -8.21 10.37
CA PHE A 315 -12.20 -6.78 10.06
C PHE A 315 -13.30 -6.40 9.08
N THR A 316 -13.57 -7.23 8.07
CA THR A 316 -14.70 -7.00 7.14
C THR A 316 -16.03 -7.03 7.89
N TYR A 317 -16.21 -7.97 8.83
CA TYR A 317 -17.41 -8.02 9.65
C TYR A 317 -17.54 -6.78 10.55
N LEU A 318 -16.44 -6.36 11.19
CA LEU A 318 -16.40 -5.16 12.04
C LEU A 318 -16.69 -3.87 11.26
N SER A 319 -16.43 -3.83 9.95
CA SER A 319 -16.81 -2.71 9.09
C SER A 319 -18.29 -2.67 8.71
N GLY A 320 -19.13 -3.53 9.29
CA GLY A 320 -20.58 -3.52 9.12
C GLY A 320 -21.11 -4.45 8.03
N PHE A 321 -20.28 -5.34 7.48
CA PHE A 321 -20.73 -6.36 6.54
C PHE A 321 -21.35 -7.57 7.24
N HIS A 322 -22.30 -8.22 6.58
CA HIS A 322 -22.91 -9.45 7.07
C HIS A 322 -21.89 -10.60 7.15
N SER A 323 -22.09 -11.55 8.07
CA SER A 323 -21.16 -12.69 8.27
C SER A 323 -20.88 -13.49 7.00
N ARG A 324 -21.85 -13.56 6.06
CA ARG A 324 -21.65 -14.22 4.76
C ARG A 324 -20.62 -13.50 3.90
N SER A 325 -20.70 -12.18 3.83
CA SER A 325 -19.76 -11.32 3.08
C SER A 325 -18.38 -11.31 3.76
N ALA A 326 -18.34 -11.35 5.09
CA ALA A 326 -17.09 -11.47 5.85
C ALA A 326 -16.35 -12.80 5.60
N ILE A 327 -17.06 -13.93 5.60
CA ILE A 327 -16.45 -15.24 5.26
C ILE A 327 -16.05 -15.29 3.78
N PHE A 328 -16.84 -14.68 2.89
CA PHE A 328 -16.45 -14.54 1.49
C PHE A 328 -15.12 -13.79 1.37
N ALA A 329 -15.02 -12.61 2.01
CA ALA A 329 -13.82 -11.78 2.01
C ALA A 329 -12.59 -12.52 2.52
N GLY A 330 -12.70 -13.17 3.69
CA GLY A 330 -11.60 -13.97 4.24
C GLY A 330 -11.21 -15.13 3.36
N SER A 331 -12.17 -15.83 2.74
CA SER A 331 -11.86 -16.92 1.81
C SER A 331 -11.15 -16.42 0.55
N SER A 332 -11.60 -15.29 0.00
CA SER A 332 -11.09 -14.75 -1.26
C SER A 332 -9.73 -14.07 -1.14
N MET A 333 -9.46 -13.37 -0.04
CA MET A 333 -8.24 -12.55 0.13
C MET A 333 -7.05 -13.29 0.74
N VAL A 334 -7.22 -14.54 1.19
CA VAL A 334 -6.08 -15.35 1.71
C VAL A 334 -5.00 -15.57 0.65
N VAL A 335 -5.32 -15.40 -0.62
CA VAL A 335 -4.43 -15.65 -1.75
C VAL A 335 -3.29 -14.65 -1.81
N MET A 336 -2.06 -15.16 -1.71
CA MET A 336 -0.84 -14.39 -1.97
C MET A 336 -0.64 -14.18 -3.47
N GLY A 337 -0.02 -13.06 -3.84
CA GLY A 337 0.02 -12.61 -5.22
C GLY A 337 1.40 -12.43 -5.83
N GLU A 338 1.33 -11.85 -7.02
CA GLU A 338 2.40 -11.37 -7.86
C GLU A 338 3.41 -10.51 -7.08
N PHE A 339 2.95 -9.59 -6.25
CA PHE A 339 3.80 -8.74 -5.42
C PHE A 339 4.56 -9.51 -4.33
N SER A 340 3.95 -10.53 -3.74
CA SER A 340 4.64 -11.37 -2.76
C SER A 340 5.83 -12.07 -3.41
N LEU A 341 5.68 -12.54 -4.66
CA LEU A 341 6.77 -13.17 -5.41
C LEU A 341 7.87 -12.18 -5.81
N LEU A 342 7.49 -10.94 -6.15
CA LEU A 342 8.46 -9.88 -6.44
C LEU A 342 9.26 -9.46 -5.20
N LEU A 343 8.62 -9.39 -4.04
CA LEU A 343 9.31 -9.15 -2.78
C LEU A 343 10.21 -10.33 -2.39
N ALA A 344 9.78 -11.57 -2.64
CA ALA A 344 10.58 -12.77 -2.42
C ALA A 344 11.82 -12.82 -3.32
N MET A 345 11.68 -12.39 -4.58
CA MET A 345 12.79 -12.19 -5.50
C MET A 345 13.80 -11.20 -4.91
N GLU A 346 13.33 -10.01 -4.55
CA GLU A 346 14.20 -8.96 -4.06
C GLU A 346 14.89 -9.36 -2.75
N ALA A 347 14.18 -10.07 -1.87
CA ALA A 347 14.75 -10.67 -0.68
C ALA A 347 15.86 -11.67 -1.01
N SER A 348 15.67 -12.53 -2.02
CA SER A 348 16.64 -13.57 -2.39
C SER A 348 17.96 -13.01 -2.91
N ARG A 349 17.94 -11.83 -3.54
CA ARG A 349 19.16 -11.13 -4.01
C ARG A 349 20.05 -10.65 -2.86
N HIS A 350 19.43 -10.22 -1.77
CA HIS A 350 20.13 -9.62 -0.64
C HIS A 350 20.41 -10.63 0.48
N VAL A 351 19.59 -11.68 0.59
CA VAL A 351 19.66 -12.67 1.67
C VAL A 351 19.52 -14.08 1.06
N PRO A 352 20.59 -14.59 0.44
CA PRO A 352 20.57 -15.87 -0.27
C PRO A 352 20.54 -17.10 0.68
N SER A 353 20.70 -16.90 1.99
CA SER A 353 20.71 -17.97 2.98
C SER A 353 19.33 -18.59 3.24
N PHE A 354 18.24 -17.92 2.83
CA PHE A 354 16.88 -18.39 3.02
C PHE A 354 16.12 -18.42 1.69
N ASP A 355 15.41 -19.52 1.43
CA ASP A 355 14.68 -19.72 0.18
C ASP A 355 13.31 -19.01 0.17
N PHE A 356 13.36 -17.68 0.02
CA PHE A 356 12.17 -16.83 -0.07
C PHE A 356 11.27 -17.20 -1.25
N ILE A 357 11.85 -17.56 -2.40
CA ILE A 357 11.10 -17.92 -3.60
C ILE A 357 10.34 -19.24 -3.37
N GLY A 358 10.99 -20.24 -2.78
CA GLY A 358 10.40 -21.53 -2.46
C GLY A 358 9.21 -21.43 -1.50
N ILE A 359 9.40 -20.78 -0.33
CA ILE A 359 8.31 -20.63 0.65
C ILE A 359 7.14 -19.82 0.10
N THR A 360 7.43 -18.73 -0.63
CA THR A 360 6.40 -17.85 -1.18
C THR A 360 5.63 -18.55 -2.30
N SER A 361 6.31 -19.28 -3.18
CA SER A 361 5.66 -20.04 -4.25
C SER A 361 4.76 -21.14 -3.69
N LEU A 362 5.22 -21.87 -2.66
CA LEU A 362 4.41 -22.84 -1.94
C LEU A 362 3.18 -22.18 -1.31
N ALA A 363 3.36 -21.01 -0.69
CA ALA A 363 2.28 -20.26 -0.08
C ALA A 363 1.26 -19.76 -1.11
N VAL A 364 1.69 -19.22 -2.25
CA VAL A 364 0.83 -18.81 -3.37
C VAL A 364 -0.01 -19.99 -3.86
N LEU A 365 0.61 -21.15 -4.12
CA LEU A 365 -0.09 -22.36 -4.57
C LEU A 365 -1.11 -22.83 -3.52
N ALA A 366 -0.70 -22.97 -2.26
CA ALA A 366 -1.54 -23.47 -1.19
C ALA A 366 -2.71 -22.53 -0.87
N THR A 367 -2.47 -21.22 -0.83
CA THR A 367 -3.49 -20.21 -0.54
C THR A 367 -4.51 -20.10 -1.68
N ALA A 368 -4.08 -20.21 -2.94
CA ALA A 368 -4.98 -20.19 -4.07
C ALA A 368 -5.87 -21.46 -4.13
N LEU A 369 -5.31 -22.64 -3.87
CA LEU A 369 -6.07 -23.88 -3.73
C LEU A 369 -7.07 -23.80 -2.56
N PHE A 370 -6.62 -23.29 -1.41
CA PHE A 370 -7.48 -23.07 -0.25
C PHE A 370 -8.64 -22.13 -0.58
N SER A 371 -8.37 -20.97 -1.19
CA SER A 371 -9.40 -19.99 -1.57
C SER A 371 -10.44 -20.58 -2.51
N SER A 372 -10.01 -21.27 -3.57
CA SER A 372 -10.89 -21.96 -4.53
C SER A 372 -11.83 -22.96 -3.82
N PHE A 373 -11.28 -23.75 -2.89
CA PHE A 373 -12.04 -24.73 -2.13
C PHE A 373 -12.95 -24.11 -1.06
N ALA A 374 -12.47 -23.14 -0.31
CA ALA A 374 -13.21 -22.42 0.73
C ALA A 374 -14.42 -21.70 0.13
N LEU A 375 -14.24 -21.05 -1.03
CA LEU A 375 -15.33 -20.41 -1.78
C LEU A 375 -16.36 -21.42 -2.30
N ALA A 376 -15.95 -22.65 -2.64
CA ALA A 376 -16.89 -23.71 -2.99
C ALA A 376 -17.70 -24.23 -1.79
N ARG A 377 -17.14 -24.16 -0.57
CA ARG A 377 -17.76 -24.66 0.68
C ARG A 377 -18.23 -23.56 1.63
N GLN A 378 -18.40 -22.34 1.13
CA GLN A 378 -18.88 -21.18 1.89
C GLN A 378 -20.10 -21.46 2.80
N PRO A 379 -21.19 -22.13 2.35
CA PRO A 379 -22.35 -22.38 3.23
C PRO A 379 -22.02 -23.32 4.39
N LEU A 380 -21.10 -24.27 4.19
CA LEU A 380 -20.65 -25.19 5.23
C LEU A 380 -19.84 -24.44 6.29
N MET A 381 -18.92 -23.57 5.87
CA MET A 381 -18.14 -22.72 6.79
C MET A 381 -19.04 -21.82 7.64
N LEU A 382 -20.06 -21.21 7.03
CA LEU A 382 -21.06 -20.42 7.75
C LEU A 382 -21.82 -21.25 8.79
N SER A 383 -22.20 -22.48 8.44
CA SER A 383 -22.92 -23.38 9.36
C SER A 383 -22.05 -23.83 10.54
N LEU A 384 -20.76 -24.11 10.31
CA LEU A 384 -19.81 -24.47 11.37
C LEU A 384 -19.56 -23.30 12.32
N LEU A 385 -19.37 -22.09 11.78
CA LEU A 385 -19.16 -20.89 12.58
C LEU A 385 -20.38 -20.60 13.47
N ARG A 386 -21.60 -20.72 12.93
CA ARG A 386 -22.84 -20.53 13.70
C ARG A 386 -23.07 -21.61 14.76
N ARG A 387 -22.63 -22.84 14.51
CA ARG A 387 -22.76 -23.96 15.47
C ARG A 387 -21.80 -23.85 16.64
N HIS A 388 -20.58 -23.37 16.43
CA HIS A 388 -19.55 -23.29 17.47
C HIS A 388 -19.47 -21.93 18.18
N ALA A 389 -19.97 -20.86 17.57
CA ALA A 389 -19.96 -19.54 18.20
C ALA A 389 -21.03 -19.45 19.31
N PRO A 390 -20.66 -19.15 20.58
CA PRO A 390 -21.62 -18.96 21.66
C PRO A 390 -22.61 -17.84 21.34
N VAL A 391 -23.90 -18.04 21.64
CA VAL A 391 -24.98 -17.08 21.32
C VAL A 391 -24.69 -15.66 21.88
N HIS A 392 -24.05 -15.58 23.04
CA HIS A 392 -23.67 -14.30 23.68
C HIS A 392 -22.55 -13.56 22.94
N MET A 393 -21.68 -14.29 22.24
CA MET A 393 -20.62 -13.72 21.42
C MET A 393 -21.20 -13.19 20.11
N GLN A 394 -22.19 -13.89 19.54
CA GLN A 394 -22.88 -13.46 18.31
C GLN A 394 -23.60 -12.11 18.51
N SER A 395 -24.32 -11.93 19.62
CA SER A 395 -25.03 -10.66 19.90
C SER A 395 -24.06 -9.50 20.16
N ARG A 396 -22.98 -9.73 20.93
CA ARG A 396 -21.95 -8.70 21.17
C ARG A 396 -21.22 -8.31 19.90
N MET A 397 -20.80 -9.28 19.10
CA MET A 397 -20.13 -9.02 17.82
C MET A 397 -21.05 -8.26 16.87
N HIS A 398 -22.34 -8.60 16.84
CA HIS A 398 -23.31 -7.87 16.02
C HIS A 398 -23.42 -6.40 16.45
N ASN A 399 -23.56 -6.13 17.74
CA ASN A 399 -23.64 -4.76 18.27
C ASN A 399 -22.37 -3.95 17.96
N ILE A 400 -21.18 -4.56 18.12
CA ILE A 400 -19.90 -3.91 17.78
C ILE A 400 -19.81 -3.65 16.28
N SER A 401 -20.19 -4.61 15.43
CA SER A 401 -20.17 -4.45 13.97
C SER A 401 -21.14 -3.37 13.49
N ALA A 402 -22.32 -3.24 14.12
CA ALA A 402 -23.29 -2.21 13.81
C ALA A 402 -22.73 -0.83 14.18
N TYR A 403 -22.21 -0.69 15.41
CA TYR A 403 -21.58 0.55 15.87
C TYR A 403 -20.41 0.98 14.97
N LEU A 404 -19.45 0.08 14.73
CA LEU A 404 -18.28 0.39 13.90
C LEU A 404 -18.66 0.62 12.43
N GLY A 405 -19.62 -0.14 11.89
CA GLY A 405 -20.12 0.06 10.53
C GLY A 405 -20.75 1.43 10.31
N GLU A 406 -21.48 1.94 11.31
CA GLU A 406 -22.05 3.29 11.30
C GLU A 406 -20.97 4.37 11.47
N VAL A 407 -20.07 4.23 12.44
CA VAL A 407 -18.95 5.16 12.63
C VAL A 407 -18.11 5.25 11.36
N MET A 408 -17.67 4.12 10.80
CA MET A 408 -16.90 4.14 9.55
C MET A 408 -17.71 4.64 8.35
N GLY A 409 -19.04 4.50 8.36
CA GLY A 409 -19.94 5.03 7.33
C GLY A 409 -19.91 6.56 7.26
N ASP A 410 -19.76 7.24 8.40
CA ASP A 410 -19.61 8.70 8.41
C ASP A 410 -18.31 9.19 7.76
N PHE A 411 -17.28 8.32 7.67
CA PHE A 411 -16.00 8.60 7.01
C PHE A 411 -15.98 8.18 5.52
N GLU A 412 -17.01 7.51 5.00
CA GLU A 412 -17.11 7.23 3.56
C GLU A 412 -17.28 8.53 2.75
N PRO A 413 -17.00 8.57 1.43
CA PRO A 413 -17.09 9.78 0.61
C PRO A 413 -18.42 10.53 0.70
N ASP A 414 -19.53 9.81 0.89
CA ASP A 414 -20.89 10.36 1.06
C ASP A 414 -21.25 10.64 2.53
N GLY A 415 -20.36 10.28 3.46
CA GLY A 415 -20.52 10.41 4.90
C GLY A 415 -20.50 11.86 5.38
N LYS A 416 -21.23 12.13 6.47
CA LYS A 416 -21.36 13.48 7.04
C LYS A 416 -20.04 14.00 7.58
N PHE A 417 -19.22 13.13 8.16
CA PHE A 417 -17.91 13.52 8.66
C PHE A 417 -16.93 13.75 7.50
N PHE A 418 -16.90 12.87 6.49
CA PHE A 418 -16.03 13.03 5.33
C PHE A 418 -16.30 14.32 4.55
N THR A 419 -17.56 14.59 4.21
CA THR A 419 -17.96 15.82 3.51
C THR A 419 -17.56 17.07 4.31
N LEU A 420 -17.77 17.06 5.62
CA LEU A 420 -17.30 18.11 6.51
C LEU A 420 -15.76 18.20 6.49
N LEU A 421 -15.05 17.08 6.62
CA LEU A 421 -13.59 17.03 6.61
C LEU A 421 -13.04 17.66 5.33
N VAL A 422 -13.53 17.26 4.15
CA VAL A 422 -13.12 17.84 2.85
C VAL A 422 -13.40 19.33 2.76
N GLN A 423 -14.57 19.79 3.20
CA GLN A 423 -14.90 21.22 3.20
C GLN A 423 -13.99 22.02 4.14
N ARG A 424 -13.65 21.45 5.31
CA ARG A 424 -12.82 22.12 6.32
C ARG A 424 -11.35 22.09 5.95
N THR A 425 -10.82 20.97 5.43
CA THR A 425 -9.44 20.89 4.93
C THR A 425 -9.21 21.85 3.77
N ARG A 426 -10.19 22.02 2.87
CA ARG A 426 -10.12 23.04 1.81
C ARG A 426 -10.01 24.46 2.37
N LYS A 427 -10.75 24.77 3.43
CA LYS A 427 -10.64 26.07 4.13
C LYS A 427 -9.28 26.24 4.81
N ILE A 428 -8.77 25.19 5.47
CA ILE A 428 -7.43 25.18 6.07
C ILE A 428 -6.37 25.46 5.00
N LEU A 429 -6.46 24.81 3.84
CA LEU A 429 -5.53 25.02 2.74
C LEU A 429 -5.56 26.47 2.23
N ASN A 430 -6.76 27.06 2.10
CA ASN A 430 -6.90 28.48 1.73
C ASN A 430 -6.30 29.41 2.79
N TYR A 431 -6.53 29.16 4.09
CA TYR A 431 -5.94 29.99 5.16
C TYR A 431 -4.42 29.82 5.25
N ALA A 432 -3.91 28.60 5.03
CA ALA A 432 -2.47 28.35 4.93
C ALA A 432 -1.85 29.12 3.76
N PHE A 433 -2.54 29.19 2.61
CA PHE A 433 -2.11 30.03 1.49
C PHE A 433 -2.07 31.52 1.85
N HIS A 434 -3.10 32.04 2.54
CA HIS A 434 -3.10 33.42 3.04
C HIS A 434 -1.94 33.68 4.01
N LEU A 435 -1.67 32.75 4.92
CA LEU A 435 -0.58 32.84 5.89
C LEU A 435 0.78 32.94 5.18
N VAL A 436 1.02 32.10 4.16
CA VAL A 436 2.24 32.16 3.34
C VAL A 436 2.34 33.50 2.60
N ALA A 437 1.24 34.01 2.05
CA ALA A 437 1.22 35.30 1.36
C ALA A 437 1.52 36.48 2.31
N PHE A 438 0.95 36.51 3.51
CA PHE A 438 1.22 37.55 4.51
C PHE A 438 2.65 37.48 5.06
N ALA A 439 3.16 36.27 5.32
CA ALA A 439 4.55 36.07 5.73
C ALA A 439 5.53 36.52 4.64
N GLY A 440 5.23 36.20 3.37
CA GLY A 440 6.02 36.65 2.22
C GLY A 440 6.00 38.17 2.06
N ALA A 441 4.84 38.82 2.22
CA ALA A 441 4.73 40.28 2.18
C ALA A 441 5.51 40.95 3.31
N ALA A 442 5.44 40.42 4.54
CA ALA A 442 6.23 40.89 5.68
C ALA A 442 7.74 40.77 5.42
N PHE A 443 8.17 39.63 4.85
CA PHE A 443 9.57 39.39 4.51
C PHE A 443 10.08 40.36 3.43
N VAL A 444 9.30 40.61 2.39
CA VAL A 444 9.63 41.59 1.33
C VAL A 444 9.72 43.01 1.90
N LEU A 445 8.82 43.39 2.81
CA LEU A 445 8.87 44.70 3.48
C LEU A 445 10.13 44.86 4.33
N VAL A 446 10.54 43.81 5.06
CA VAL A 446 11.80 43.79 5.81
C VAL A 446 13.01 43.90 4.89
N LEU A 447 13.02 43.21 3.74
CA LEU A 447 14.10 43.29 2.77
C LEU A 447 14.22 44.67 2.11
N LEU A 448 13.10 45.28 1.72
CA LEU A 448 13.09 46.56 1.00
C LEU A 448 13.46 47.74 1.91
N PHE A 449 13.02 47.72 3.18
CA PHE A 449 13.11 48.88 4.06
C PHE A 449 13.96 48.66 5.31
N GLY A 450 14.39 47.44 5.61
CA GLY A 450 15.19 47.10 6.79
C GLY A 450 16.64 47.59 6.75
N ARG A 451 17.13 48.10 5.62
CA ARG A 451 18.49 48.62 5.45
C ARG A 451 18.63 50.14 5.63
N GLN A 452 17.55 50.89 5.83
CA GLN A 452 17.61 52.36 5.98
C GLN A 452 17.35 52.80 7.43
N GLU A 453 18.41 53.28 8.10
CA GLU A 453 18.45 53.45 9.57
C GLU A 453 17.58 54.60 10.14
N ALA A 454 17.23 55.63 9.38
CA ALA A 454 16.59 56.83 9.94
C ALA A 454 15.08 56.98 9.60
N PHE A 455 14.63 56.49 8.45
CA PHE A 455 13.24 56.64 7.97
C PHE A 455 12.46 55.30 7.93
N GLY A 456 13.17 54.17 7.82
CA GLY A 456 12.57 52.84 7.73
C GLY A 456 11.85 52.43 9.02
N VAL A 457 12.45 52.64 10.18
CA VAL A 457 11.93 52.08 11.44
C VAL A 457 10.53 52.58 11.82
N ARG A 458 10.20 53.87 11.58
CA ARG A 458 8.89 54.44 11.95
C ARG A 458 7.73 53.97 11.08
N LEU A 459 7.98 53.66 9.80
CA LEU A 459 6.98 53.18 8.85
C LEU A 459 6.90 51.65 8.78
N VAL A 460 8.04 50.98 8.95
CA VAL A 460 8.17 49.52 8.82
C VAL A 460 7.63 48.81 10.06
N LEU A 461 7.84 49.35 11.26
CA LEU A 461 7.35 48.73 12.51
C LEU A 461 5.82 48.55 12.55
N PRO A 462 4.97 49.56 12.23
CA PRO A 462 3.52 49.37 12.20
C PRO A 462 3.07 48.41 11.08
N LEU A 463 3.77 48.36 9.94
CA LEU A 463 3.49 47.41 8.87
C LEU A 463 3.83 45.97 9.27
N ILE A 464 4.94 45.76 9.97
CA ILE A 464 5.31 44.45 10.53
C ILE A 464 4.30 44.02 11.60
N LEU A 465 3.85 44.94 12.47
CA LEU A 465 2.83 44.66 13.47
C LEU A 465 1.48 44.30 12.84
N LEU A 466 1.07 45.00 11.77
CA LEU A 466 -0.13 44.67 10.99
C LEU A 466 0.00 43.29 10.32
N ALA A 467 1.15 42.97 9.75
CA ALA A 467 1.40 41.66 9.16
C ALA A 467 1.40 40.54 10.24
N ALA A 468 1.97 40.80 11.41
CA ALA A 468 1.95 39.88 12.54
C ALA A 468 0.51 39.62 13.04
N LEU A 469 -0.32 40.67 13.13
CA LEU A 469 -1.75 40.54 13.45
C LEU A 469 -2.52 39.75 12.39
N ALA A 470 -2.24 39.97 11.10
CA ALA A 470 -2.85 39.21 10.00
C ALA A 470 -2.46 37.72 10.05
N ILE A 471 -1.18 37.41 10.31
CA ILE A 471 -0.70 36.04 10.49
C ILE A 471 -1.38 35.37 11.69
N LEU A 472 -1.48 36.08 12.82
CA LEU A 472 -2.10 35.57 14.04
C LEU A 472 -3.61 35.31 13.86
N TYR A 473 -4.28 36.16 13.06
CA TYR A 473 -5.67 35.97 12.67
C TYR A 473 -5.87 34.73 11.77
N GLU A 474 -5.00 34.49 10.78
CA GLU A 474 -5.08 33.28 9.95
C GLU A 474 -4.80 32.00 10.75
N LEU A 475 -3.83 32.04 11.66
CA LEU A 475 -3.56 30.94 12.59
C LEU A 475 -4.79 30.60 13.45
N ALA A 476 -5.47 31.62 13.98
CA ALA A 476 -6.71 31.42 14.73
C ALA A 476 -7.81 30.78 13.87
N ARG A 477 -7.94 31.15 12.59
CA ARG A 477 -8.90 30.54 11.66
C ARG A 477 -8.58 29.09 11.33
N ILE A 478 -7.31 28.75 11.13
CA ILE A 478 -6.85 27.36 10.95
C ILE A 478 -7.18 26.53 12.19
N LEU A 479 -6.86 27.04 13.38
CA LEU A 479 -7.13 26.38 14.65
C LEU A 479 -8.63 26.12 14.84
N GLN A 480 -9.49 27.10 14.51
CA GLN A 480 -10.95 26.93 14.55
C GLN A 480 -11.43 25.81 13.61
N GLN A 481 -10.91 25.72 12.38
CA GLN A 481 -11.32 24.64 11.47
C GLN A 481 -10.85 23.26 11.99
N LEU A 482 -9.65 23.17 12.56
CA LEU A 482 -9.16 21.94 13.20
C LEU A 482 -10.07 21.52 14.36
N LEU A 483 -10.43 22.46 15.26
CA LEU A 483 -11.35 22.20 16.36
C LEU A 483 -12.73 21.74 15.87
N LEU A 484 -13.24 22.27 14.75
CA LEU A 484 -14.49 21.82 14.15
C LEU A 484 -14.40 20.40 13.58
N ILE A 485 -13.27 20.03 12.95
CA ILE A 485 -13.02 18.65 12.51
C ILE A 485 -13.00 17.72 13.72
N LEU A 486 -12.28 18.10 14.78
CA LEU A 486 -12.18 17.32 16.01
C LEU A 486 -13.54 17.17 16.72
N GLY A 487 -14.36 18.23 16.72
CA GLY A 487 -15.72 18.19 17.24
C GLY A 487 -16.68 17.34 16.38
N ALA A 488 -16.51 17.33 15.06
CA ALA A 488 -17.28 16.46 14.17
C ALA A 488 -16.88 14.99 14.34
N LEU A 489 -15.58 14.72 14.52
CA LEU A 489 -15.04 13.38 14.80
C LEU A 489 -15.57 12.87 16.14
N SER A 490 -15.58 13.73 17.16
CA SER A 490 -16.23 13.48 18.45
C SER A 490 -17.68 13.05 18.25
N LYS A 491 -18.48 13.85 17.55
CA LYS A 491 -19.90 13.56 17.34
C LYS A 491 -20.11 12.26 16.58
N SER A 492 -19.29 11.96 15.57
CA SER A 492 -19.41 10.72 14.81
C SER A 492 -19.12 9.48 15.68
N VAL A 493 -18.12 9.54 16.56
CA VAL A 493 -17.78 8.46 17.50
C VAL A 493 -18.83 8.33 18.63
N VAL A 494 -19.35 9.46 19.11
CA VAL A 494 -20.19 9.53 20.32
C VAL A 494 -21.66 9.23 20.06
N ARG A 495 -22.18 9.61 18.88
CA ARG A 495 -23.61 9.52 18.54
C ARG A 495 -24.21 8.11 18.66
N PHE A 496 -23.37 7.08 18.72
CA PHE A 496 -23.77 5.69 18.71
C PHE A 496 -23.33 4.89 19.95
N GLY A 497 -22.65 5.53 20.92
CA GLY A 497 -22.28 4.92 22.20
C GLY A 497 -23.27 5.31 23.29
N THR A 498 -23.91 4.35 23.96
CA THR A 498 -24.81 4.57 25.11
C THR A 498 -24.11 5.10 26.38
N ALA A 499 -22.90 5.63 26.28
CA ALA A 499 -22.18 6.25 27.39
C ALA A 499 -22.47 7.76 27.38
N GLY A 500 -23.15 8.24 28.44
CA GLY A 500 -23.69 9.58 28.53
C GLY A 500 -22.74 10.71 28.10
N ASP A 501 -23.33 11.79 27.60
CA ASP A 501 -22.70 12.97 26.98
C ASP A 501 -21.46 13.52 27.71
N SER A 502 -21.34 13.32 29.02
CA SER A 502 -20.21 13.81 29.82
C SER A 502 -18.90 13.02 29.59
N PHE A 503 -18.93 11.69 29.52
CA PHE A 503 -17.72 10.87 29.36
C PHE A 503 -17.14 11.00 27.95
N ALA A 504 -18.01 10.96 26.96
CA ALA A 504 -17.71 11.20 25.55
C ALA A 504 -16.99 12.54 25.31
N THR A 505 -17.50 13.61 25.92
CA THR A 505 -16.91 14.95 25.79
C THR A 505 -15.54 15.05 26.46
N VAL A 506 -15.36 14.42 27.61
CA VAL A 506 -14.07 14.36 28.33
C VAL A 506 -13.05 13.50 27.57
N LEU A 507 -13.48 12.35 27.04
CA LEU A 507 -12.65 11.45 26.24
C LEU A 507 -12.09 12.20 25.04
N VAL A 508 -12.97 12.76 24.19
CA VAL A 508 -12.54 13.36 22.94
C VAL A 508 -11.75 14.65 23.18
N ARG A 509 -12.15 15.51 24.12
CA ARG A 509 -11.37 16.71 24.48
C ARG A 509 -9.93 16.33 24.88
N ASN A 510 -9.79 15.33 25.73
CA ASN A 510 -8.48 14.95 26.25
C ASN A 510 -7.66 14.18 25.21
N SER A 511 -8.26 13.33 24.37
CA SER A 511 -7.57 12.64 23.27
C SER A 511 -7.00 13.61 22.25
N VAL A 512 -7.77 14.66 21.94
CA VAL A 512 -7.40 15.68 20.97
C VAL A 512 -6.30 16.59 21.49
N LEU A 513 -6.42 17.06 22.73
CA LEU A 513 -5.39 17.87 23.36
C LEU A 513 -4.09 17.09 23.56
N MET A 514 -4.19 15.78 23.85
CA MET A 514 -3.04 14.89 23.96
C MET A 514 -2.37 14.66 22.59
N ALA A 515 -3.14 14.43 21.52
CA ALA A 515 -2.60 14.28 20.18
C ALA A 515 -1.93 15.58 19.68
N ALA A 516 -2.53 16.74 19.98
CA ALA A 516 -1.96 18.04 19.64
C ALA A 516 -0.68 18.34 20.44
N SER A 517 -0.66 18.05 21.75
CA SER A 517 0.54 18.25 22.56
C SER A 517 1.67 17.29 22.19
N LEU A 518 1.36 16.03 21.83
CA LEU A 518 2.34 15.09 21.30
C LEU A 518 2.87 15.50 19.92
N ALA A 519 2.02 16.00 19.02
CA ALA A 519 2.45 16.50 17.72
C ALA A 519 3.38 17.73 17.87
N ILE A 520 3.03 18.67 18.74
CA ILE A 520 3.89 19.82 19.07
C ILE A 520 5.21 19.35 19.70
N ALA A 521 5.15 18.36 20.58
CA ALA A 521 6.33 17.77 21.20
C ALA A 521 7.25 17.03 20.20
N LEU A 522 6.72 16.60 19.07
CA LEU A 522 7.49 15.96 17.99
C LEU A 522 8.10 17.00 17.02
N ILE A 523 7.39 18.11 16.78
CA ILE A 523 7.77 19.15 15.83
C ILE A 523 8.81 20.11 16.42
N ILE A 524 8.72 20.46 17.71
CA ILE A 524 9.62 21.42 18.35
C ILE A 524 11.09 20.96 18.31
N PRO A 525 11.45 19.71 18.65
CA PRO A 525 12.82 19.24 18.53
C PRO A 525 13.34 19.31 17.10
N ALA A 526 12.57 18.84 16.13
CA ALA A 526 12.96 18.90 14.71
C ALA A 526 13.17 20.35 14.22
N ALA A 527 12.32 21.29 14.66
CA ALA A 527 12.44 22.70 14.33
C ALA A 527 13.64 23.38 15.01
N LEU A 528 13.96 23.03 16.26
CA LEU A 528 15.12 23.54 17.00
C LEU A 528 16.44 22.97 16.46
N GLU A 529 16.43 21.71 16.02
CA GLU A 529 17.56 21.04 15.38
C GLU A 529 17.85 21.65 13.99
N PHE A 530 16.79 21.87 13.21
CA PHE A 530 16.86 22.59 11.93
C PHE A 530 17.36 24.04 12.09
N ALA A 531 17.04 24.70 13.22
CA ALA A 531 17.51 26.04 13.55
C ALA A 531 18.91 26.08 14.20
N GLY A 532 19.57 24.92 14.39
CA GLY A 532 20.93 24.83 14.95
C GLY A 532 21.05 25.21 16.43
N MET A 533 19.95 25.11 17.20
CA MET A 533 19.90 25.58 18.59
C MET A 533 20.62 24.62 19.57
N PRO A 534 21.22 25.13 20.66
CA PRO A 534 21.87 24.29 21.68
C PRO A 534 20.94 23.27 22.33
N LYS A 535 21.48 22.08 22.69
CA LYS A 535 20.68 20.96 23.23
C LYS A 535 19.89 21.27 24.50
N ILE A 536 20.26 22.32 25.24
CA ILE A 536 19.53 22.74 26.45
C ILE A 536 18.10 23.24 26.14
N PHE A 537 17.85 23.72 24.92
CA PHE A 537 16.53 24.18 24.50
C PHE A 537 15.54 23.04 24.21
N TYR A 538 16.01 21.79 24.05
CA TYR A 538 15.11 20.62 23.98
C TYR A 538 14.32 20.38 25.27
N LEU A 539 14.77 20.94 26.41
CA LEU A 539 14.03 20.92 27.67
C LEU A 539 12.70 21.68 27.59
N ALA A 540 12.52 22.59 26.61
CA ALA A 540 11.24 23.26 26.34
C ALA A 540 10.12 22.29 25.92
N ASN A 541 10.46 21.03 25.63
CA ASN A 541 9.52 19.97 25.28
C ASN A 541 8.87 19.29 26.51
N LEU A 542 9.53 19.32 27.67
CA LEU A 542 9.06 18.68 28.91
C LEU A 542 7.66 19.12 29.36
N PRO A 543 7.26 20.41 29.25
CA PRO A 543 5.91 20.84 29.61
C PRO A 543 4.82 20.22 28.73
N PHE A 544 5.06 20.02 27.43
CA PHE A 544 4.09 19.44 26.50
C PHE A 544 3.92 17.94 26.70
N LEU A 545 5.01 17.23 26.99
CA LEU A 545 4.98 15.81 27.39
C LEU A 545 4.29 15.62 28.75
N ALA A 546 4.58 16.49 29.73
CA ALA A 546 3.91 16.47 31.02
C ALA A 546 2.41 16.76 30.89
N PHE A 547 2.02 17.70 30.02
CA PHE A 547 0.62 18.01 29.74
C PHE A 547 -0.10 16.85 29.04
N ALA A 548 0.55 16.19 28.07
CA ALA A 548 0.03 14.98 27.43
C ALA A 548 -0.22 13.85 28.45
N PHE A 549 0.75 13.65 29.36
CA PHE A 549 0.66 12.64 30.42
C PHE A 549 -0.47 12.93 31.41
N LEU A 550 -0.65 14.19 31.82
CA LEU A 550 -1.74 14.61 32.69
C LEU A 550 -3.11 14.41 32.04
N LEU A 551 -3.24 14.64 30.73
CA LEU A 551 -4.47 14.39 29.98
C LEU A 551 -4.78 12.90 29.88
N LEU A 552 -3.76 12.07 29.67
CA LEU A 552 -3.88 10.61 29.65
C LEU A 552 -4.30 10.06 31.03
N TRP A 553 -3.68 10.55 32.10
CA TRP A 553 -4.06 10.19 33.47
C TRP A 553 -5.52 10.55 33.80
N ASN A 554 -5.95 11.75 33.38
CA ASN A 554 -7.32 12.21 33.57
C ASN A 554 -8.35 11.40 32.75
N LEU A 555 -7.93 10.87 31.60
CA LEU A 555 -8.74 10.01 30.74
C LEU A 555 -8.93 8.61 31.35
N LEU A 556 -7.87 8.07 31.98
CA LEU A 556 -7.91 6.80 32.72
C LEU A 556 -8.72 6.89 34.02
N SER A 557 -8.68 8.02 34.72
CA SER A 557 -9.40 8.20 35.99
C SER A 557 -10.92 8.38 35.85
N HIS A 558 -11.40 8.83 34.68
CA HIS A 558 -12.84 9.01 34.40
C HIS A 558 -13.48 7.85 33.63
N ALA A 559 -12.72 6.78 33.32
CA ALA A 559 -13.26 5.62 32.62
C ALA A 559 -14.39 4.97 33.45
N PRO A 560 -15.63 4.83 32.93
CA PRO A 560 -16.72 4.27 33.71
C PRO A 560 -16.44 2.80 34.04
N LYS A 561 -16.70 2.39 35.29
CA LYS A 561 -16.82 0.97 35.64
C LYS A 561 -18.01 0.41 34.85
N LEU A 562 -17.74 -0.29 33.76
CA LEU A 562 -18.72 -0.99 32.93
C LEU A 562 -19.50 -2.00 33.80
N HIS A 563 -20.64 -1.57 34.34
CA HIS A 563 -21.62 -2.46 34.95
C HIS A 563 -22.67 -2.85 33.93
N ARG A 564 -22.89 -4.17 33.84
CA ARG A 564 -23.85 -4.84 32.97
C ARG A 564 -25.27 -4.32 33.24
N ARG A 565 -26.00 -4.00 32.17
CA ARG A 565 -27.43 -4.31 32.06
C ARG A 565 -27.68 -4.93 30.70
#